data_AF-A0ABD5JG86-F1
#
_entry.id   AF-A0ABD5JG86-F1
#
_cell.length_a   1.000
_cell.length_b   1.000
_cell.length_c   1.000
_cell.angle_alpha   90.00
_cell.angle_beta   90.00
_cell.angle_gamma   90.00
#
_symmetry.space_group_name_H-M   'P 1'
#
loop_
_entity.id
_entity.type
_entity.pdbx_description
1 polymer ?
#
loop_
_entity_poly.entity_id
_entity_poly.type
_entity_poly.pdbx_seq_one_letter_code
_entity_poly.pdbx_strand_id
1 'polypeptide(L)'
;MSMKRTNVYADPEDLAIIKEAAKRRGISEAEIIRQGIHLAAMANRTWDEPLFSRTFVGPGRTLAKDEVRDVVADAAQRETGSGTAA
;
A
#
# COMPACT_ATOMS: atom_id res chain seq x y z
N MET A 1 -19.30 3.66 11.52
CA MET A 1 -18.50 4.01 12.73
C MET A 1 -18.68 5.49 13.01
N SER A 2 -18.82 5.88 14.28
CA SER A 2 -18.95 7.30 14.65
C SER A 2 -17.62 8.03 14.52
N MET A 3 -17.67 9.31 14.13
CA MET A 3 -16.48 10.16 14.13
C MET A 3 -16.01 10.43 15.56
N LYS A 4 -14.71 10.30 15.81
CA LYS A 4 -14.08 10.69 17.09
C LYS A 4 -13.54 12.12 16.99
N ARG A 5 -13.82 12.95 18.00
CA ARG A 5 -13.26 14.31 18.08
C ARG A 5 -11.79 14.26 18.49
N THR A 6 -10.94 14.98 17.75
CA THR A 6 -9.51 15.11 18.01
C THR A 6 -9.12 16.59 17.87
N ASN A 7 -8.25 17.07 18.75
CA ASN A 7 -7.66 18.42 18.66
C ASN A 7 -6.20 18.26 18.21
N VAL A 8 -5.77 19.08 17.26
CA VAL A 8 -4.39 19.09 16.73
C VAL A 8 -3.90 20.52 16.59
N TYR A 9 -2.59 20.72 16.63
CA TYR A 9 -1.96 21.97 16.25
C TYR A 9 -1.65 21.94 14.75
N ALA A 10 -1.83 23.07 14.09
CA ALA A 10 -1.54 23.27 12.67
C ALA A 10 -0.90 24.65 12.48
N ASP A 11 -0.14 24.81 11.39
CA ASP A 11 0.43 26.11 11.05
C ASP A 11 -0.70 27.12 10.75
N PRO A 12 -0.65 28.35 11.31
CA PRO A 12 -1.63 29.39 10.99
C PRO A 12 -1.76 29.70 9.49
N GLU A 13 -0.67 29.61 8.72
CA GLU A 13 -0.69 29.84 7.27
C GLU A 13 -1.45 28.72 6.54
N ASP A 14 -1.24 27.46 6.94
CA ASP A 14 -1.97 26.32 6.40
C ASP A 14 -3.48 26.44 6.68
N LEU A 15 -3.85 26.84 7.91
CA LEU A 15 -5.25 27.07 8.29
C LEU A 15 -5.90 28.17 7.44
N ALA A 16 -5.16 29.25 7.14
CA ALA A 16 -5.65 30.31 6.27
C ALA A 16 -5.93 29.79 4.84
N ILE A 17 -5.01 28.99 4.29
CA ILE A 17 -5.16 28.37 2.96
C ILE A 17 -6.37 27.43 2.93
N ILE A 18 -6.52 26.58 3.95
CA ILE A 18 -7.64 25.63 4.06
C ILE A 18 -8.97 26.39 4.15
N LYS A 19 -9.04 27.47 4.93
CA LYS A 19 -10.25 28.28 5.09
C LYS A 19 -10.69 28.90 3.75
N GLU A 20 -9.76 29.46 2.98
CA GLU A 20 -10.06 30.00 1.65
C GLU A 20 -10.45 28.91 0.65
N ALA A 21 -9.84 27.72 0.72
CA ALA A 21 -10.23 26.56 -0.09
C ALA A 21 -11.66 26.08 0.25
N ALA A 22 -11.99 26.01 1.54
CA ALA A 22 -13.32 25.62 2.03
C ALA A 22 -14.40 26.59 1.53
N LYS A 23 -14.13 27.89 1.64
CA LYS A 23 -15.01 28.97 1.13
C LYS A 23 -15.23 28.86 -0.38
N ARG A 24 -14.16 28.69 -1.17
CA ARG A 24 -14.26 28.52 -2.63
C ARG A 24 -15.06 27.29 -3.04
N ARG A 25 -15.01 26.22 -2.24
CA ARG A 25 -15.67 24.94 -2.52
C ARG A 25 -17.07 24.82 -1.90
N GLY A 26 -17.48 25.77 -1.07
CA GLY A 26 -18.78 25.71 -0.37
C GLY A 26 -18.90 24.58 0.65
N ILE A 27 -17.78 24.14 1.23
CA ILE A 27 -17.73 23.06 2.24
C ILE A 27 -17.15 23.57 3.55
N SER A 28 -17.30 22.82 4.63
CA SER A 28 -16.69 23.17 5.92
C SER A 28 -15.17 22.98 5.93
N GLU A 29 -14.44 23.80 6.67
CA GLU A 29 -13.00 23.61 6.92
C GLU A 29 -12.69 22.22 7.49
N ALA A 30 -13.53 21.75 8.42
CA ALA A 30 -13.42 20.42 9.01
C ALA A 30 -13.53 19.29 7.97
N GLU A 31 -14.22 19.50 6.85
CA GLU A 31 -14.30 18.52 5.76
C GLU A 31 -12.97 18.38 5.02
N ILE A 32 -12.29 19.49 4.76
CA ILE A 32 -10.95 19.45 4.15
C ILE A 32 -9.95 18.81 5.11
N ILE A 33 -10.00 19.16 6.40
CA ILE A 33 -9.12 18.56 7.41
C ILE A 33 -9.36 17.05 7.53
N ARG A 34 -10.62 16.60 7.51
CA ARG A 34 -10.97 15.16 7.47
C ARG A 34 -10.32 14.46 6.27
N GLN A 35 -10.42 15.05 5.09
CA GLN A 35 -9.83 14.49 3.87
C GLN A 35 -8.30 14.42 4.00
N GLY A 36 -7.66 15.46 4.53
CA GLY A 36 -6.22 15.47 4.81
C GLY A 36 -5.80 14.33 5.76
N ILE A 37 -6.51 14.14 6.87
CA ILE A 37 -6.27 13.04 7.81
C ILE A 37 -6.44 11.68 7.13
N HIS A 38 -7.49 11.52 6.30
CA HIS A 38 -7.73 10.27 5.58
C HIS A 38 -6.60 9.96 4.58
N LEU A 39 -6.16 10.95 3.81
CA LEU A 39 -5.06 10.80 2.87
C LEU A 39 -3.75 10.44 3.59
N ALA A 40 -3.45 11.10 4.71
CA ALA A 40 -2.30 10.76 5.54
C ALA A 40 -2.37 9.32 6.07
N ALA A 41 -3.56 8.87 6.50
CA ALA A 41 -3.76 7.49 6.95
C ALA A 41 -3.55 6.48 5.82
N MET A 42 -4.07 6.75 4.61
CA MET A 42 -3.89 5.87 3.45
C MET A 42 -2.44 5.82 2.97
N ALA A 43 -1.73 6.95 2.99
CA ALA A 43 -0.32 7.01 2.60
C ALA A 43 0.59 6.16 3.52
N ASN A 44 0.21 6.00 4.78
CA ASN A 44 0.97 5.23 5.77
C ASN A 44 0.38 3.85 6.05
N ARG A 45 -0.64 3.43 5.28
CA ARG A 45 -1.25 2.11 5.46
C ARG A 45 -0.30 1.06 4.92
N THR A 46 0.45 0.41 5.79
CA THR A 46 1.24 -0.77 5.49
C THR A 46 0.45 -2.04 5.75
N TRP A 47 0.92 -3.18 5.23
CA TRP A 47 0.39 -4.48 5.65
C TRP A 47 0.80 -4.77 7.09
N ASP A 48 -0.12 -5.33 7.86
CA ASP A 48 0.13 -5.73 9.24
C ASP A 48 1.09 -6.93 9.32
N GLU A 49 1.09 -7.77 8.27
CA GLU A 49 2.01 -8.89 8.10
C GLU A 49 3.01 -8.64 6.97
N PRO A 50 4.24 -9.18 7.07
CA PRO A 50 5.22 -9.12 5.98
C PRO A 50 4.65 -9.70 4.68
N LEU A 51 4.93 -9.04 3.54
CA LEU A 51 4.56 -9.54 2.20
C LEU A 51 5.07 -10.97 1.93
N PHE A 52 6.18 -11.37 2.56
CA PHE A 52 6.68 -12.73 2.55
C PHE A 52 7.03 -13.17 3.97
N SER A 53 6.56 -14.35 4.37
CA SER A 53 6.96 -14.99 5.63
C SER A 53 8.38 -15.58 5.58
N ARG A 54 8.97 -15.71 4.39
CA ARG A 54 10.33 -16.21 4.16
C ARG A 54 10.94 -15.52 2.93
N THR A 55 12.21 -15.14 3.04
CA THR A 55 13.04 -14.72 1.90
C THR A 55 13.96 -15.86 1.47
N PHE A 56 14.30 -15.91 0.19
CA PHE A 56 15.24 -16.89 -0.38
C PHE A 56 16.51 -16.17 -0.82
N VAL A 57 17.66 -16.76 -0.54
CA VAL A 57 18.95 -16.25 -1.05
C VAL A 57 19.01 -16.55 -2.54
N GLY A 58 18.98 -15.49 -3.36
CA GLY A 58 19.16 -15.60 -4.80
C GLY A 58 20.60 -15.95 -5.18
N PRO A 59 20.86 -16.33 -6.45
CA PRO A 59 22.15 -16.82 -6.93
C PRO A 59 23.25 -15.75 -7.05
N GLY A 60 23.06 -14.55 -6.47
CA GLY A 60 24.03 -13.44 -6.54
C GLY A 60 24.17 -12.79 -7.92
N ARG A 61 23.36 -13.19 -8.90
CA ARG A 61 23.32 -12.62 -10.26
C ARG A 61 21.88 -12.41 -10.73
N THR A 62 21.68 -11.48 -11.65
CA THR A 62 20.43 -11.34 -12.39
C THR A 62 20.26 -12.53 -13.33
N LEU A 63 19.11 -13.20 -13.25
CA LEU A 63 18.77 -14.30 -14.16
C LEU A 63 18.26 -13.75 -15.49
N ALA A 64 18.57 -14.44 -16.59
CA ALA A 64 18.00 -14.12 -17.89
C ALA A 64 16.52 -14.52 -17.96
N LYS A 65 15.72 -13.82 -18.76
CA LYS A 65 14.28 -14.11 -18.88
C LYS A 65 14.00 -15.56 -19.27
N ASP A 66 14.76 -16.08 -20.23
CA ASP A 66 14.60 -17.45 -20.73
C ASP A 66 14.94 -18.48 -19.65
N GLU A 67 16.01 -18.22 -18.89
CA GLU A 67 16.41 -19.06 -17.75
C GLU A 67 15.32 -19.15 -16.68
N VAL A 68 14.69 -18.03 -16.33
CA VAL A 68 13.57 -18.02 -15.37
C VAL A 68 12.40 -18.82 -15.90
N ARG A 69 12.04 -18.63 -17.18
CA ARG A 69 10.92 -19.33 -17.80
C ARG A 69 11.13 -20.84 -17.78
N ASP A 70 12.32 -21.29 -18.20
CA ASP A 70 12.63 -22.70 -18.34
C ASP A 70 12.65 -23.39 -16.95
N VAL A 71 13.25 -22.75 -15.94
CA VAL A 71 13.25 -23.26 -14.55
C VAL A 71 11.83 -23.37 -13.97
N VAL A 72 10.97 -22.38 -14.22
CA VAL A 72 9.58 -22.39 -13.74
C VAL A 72 8.75 -23.46 -14.47
N ALA A 73 8.95 -23.63 -15.78
CA ALA A 73 8.27 -24.65 -16.56
C ALA A 73 8.65 -26.07 -16.08
N ASP A 74 9.94 -26.31 -15.84
CA ASP A 74 10.45 -27.58 -15.33
C ASP A 74 9.95 -27.88 -13.90
N ALA A 75 9.79 -26.86 -13.06
CA ALA A 75 9.23 -27.01 -11.71
C ALA A 75 7.74 -27.35 -11.75
N ALA A 76 6.95 -26.61 -12.54
CA ALA A 76 5.51 -26.83 -12.68
C ALA A 76 5.19 -28.24 -13.24
N GLN A 77 5.96 -28.72 -14.22
CA GLN A 77 5.81 -30.07 -14.75
C GLN A 77 6.07 -31.14 -13.69
N ARG A 78 7.10 -30.97 -12.85
CA ARG A 78 7.41 -31.90 -11.74
C ARG A 78 6.32 -31.95 -10.67
N GLU A 79 5.71 -30.81 -10.34
CA GLU A 79 4.58 -30.77 -9.40
C GLU A 79 3.34 -31.49 -9.97
N THR A 80 3.04 -31.29 -11.26
CA THR A 80 1.91 -31.97 -11.91
C THR A 80 2.13 -33.48 -12.11
N GLY A 81 3.38 -33.91 -12.32
CA GLY A 81 3.75 -35.32 -12.51
C GLY A 81 3.67 -36.17 -11.23
N SER A 82 3.67 -35.55 -10.05
CA SER A 82 3.54 -36.24 -8.76
C SER A 82 2.09 -36.62 -8.41
N GLY A 83 1.10 -36.18 -9.20
CA GLY A 83 -0.32 -36.44 -8.98
C GLY A 83 -0.89 -37.65 -9.74
N THR A 84 -0.08 -38.41 -10.47
CA THR A 84 -0.54 -39.58 -11.24
C THR A 84 0.34 -40.80 -10.98
N ALA A 85 0.24 -41.32 -9.77
CA ALA A 85 0.54 -42.71 -9.47
C ALA A 85 -0.55 -43.22 -8.51
N ALA A 86 -1.65 -43.68 -9.10
CA ALA A 86 -2.66 -44.52 -8.45
C ALA A 86 -2.29 -45.99 -8.68
#